data_AF-A0A2S7P2S9-F1
#
_entry.id   AF-A0A2S7P2S9-F1
#
_cell.length_a   1.000
_cell.length_b   1.000
_cell.length_c   1.000
_cell.angle_alpha   90.00
_cell.angle_beta   90.00
_cell.angle_gamma   90.00
#
_symmetry.space_group_name_H-M   'P 1'
#
loop_
_entity.id
_entity.type
_entity.pdbx_description
1 polymer ?
#
loop_
_entity_poly.entity_id
_entity_poly.type
_entity_poly.pdbx_seq_one_letter_code
_entity_poly.pdbx_strand_id
1 'polypeptide(L)'
;MQVDLDDMDDEVAGAIVQAIAISPAEQEDEEKDEEDDSDDSDAEIENELTCRGPDLKKYGTFYAMTQALLYIFCFRWRDLIDSSEEFDDEDPQAFIGQELVWTEGIKETLSRAIYSKLNPLKICSPPIVSEFAKIAHHLRFMYVYPLLETNKRIRLSQFASANGQGALRDTGNGSNDESWHQLDAYFPFDPYQLPVSKKWIEDDYVQWKGIPGLNQDEDEDDSSAEEDDDEDEGEPAEDDTATDDEGED
;
A
#
# COMPACT_ATOMS: atom_id res chain seq x y z
N MET A 1 26.28 66.88 60.02
CA MET A 1 26.18 66.61 58.58
C MET A 1 25.22 65.44 58.44
N GLN A 2 23.92 65.74 58.42
CA GLN A 2 22.90 64.78 58.01
C GLN A 2 22.95 64.77 56.48
N VAL A 3 23.11 63.58 55.90
CA VAL A 3 23.01 63.36 54.46
C VAL A 3 21.87 62.39 54.30
N ASP A 4 20.85 62.86 53.61
CA ASP A 4 19.55 62.23 53.39
C ASP A 4 19.72 60.90 52.64
N LEU A 5 18.95 59.89 53.07
CA LEU A 5 18.96 58.52 52.57
C LEU A 5 17.87 58.29 51.49
N ASP A 6 17.44 59.36 50.82
CA ASP A 6 16.32 59.33 49.87
C ASP A 6 16.72 59.13 48.39
N ASP A 7 18.00 58.90 48.09
CA ASP A 7 18.51 58.78 46.70
C ASP A 7 18.86 57.34 46.25
N MET A 8 18.49 56.29 47.00
CA MET A 8 18.91 54.91 46.68
C MET A 8 17.85 54.03 45.98
N ASP A 9 16.63 54.52 45.78
CA ASP A 9 15.52 53.71 45.24
C ASP A 9 15.13 54.01 43.77
N ASP A 10 15.59 55.12 43.18
CA ASP A 10 15.24 55.47 41.79
C ASP A 10 16.14 54.77 40.74
N GLU A 11 17.37 54.38 41.10
CA GLU A 11 18.28 53.66 40.20
C GLU A 11 17.87 52.17 40.05
N VAL A 12 17.32 51.58 41.12
CA VAL A 12 16.83 50.19 41.11
C VAL A 12 15.51 50.10 40.35
N ALA A 13 14.61 51.07 40.52
CA ALA A 13 13.34 51.13 39.77
C ALA A 13 13.58 51.32 38.26
N GLY A 14 14.55 52.16 37.89
CA GLY A 14 14.97 52.35 36.49
C GLY A 14 15.58 51.08 35.88
N ALA A 15 16.42 50.37 36.64
CA ALA A 15 17.06 49.13 36.19
C ALA A 15 16.04 47.99 35.96
N ILE A 16 15.00 47.89 36.78
CA ILE A 16 13.94 46.87 36.62
C ILE A 16 13.08 47.15 35.39
N VAL A 17 12.70 48.41 35.15
CA VAL A 17 11.89 48.79 33.97
C VAL A 17 12.71 48.65 32.67
N GLN A 18 14.01 48.94 32.71
CA GLN A 18 14.89 48.77 31.56
C GLN A 18 15.24 47.30 31.28
N ALA A 19 15.26 46.44 32.30
CA ALA A 19 15.35 44.98 32.14
C ALA A 19 14.07 44.34 31.59
N ILE A 20 12.91 44.97 31.78
CA ILE A 20 11.62 44.51 31.21
C ILE A 20 11.45 45.00 29.76
N ALA A 21 12.07 46.13 29.38
CA ALA A 21 11.86 46.76 28.07
C ALA A 21 12.94 46.44 27.01
N ILE A 22 14.08 45.84 27.39
CA ILE A 22 15.16 45.49 26.46
C ILE A 22 15.46 44.00 26.61
N SER A 23 15.18 43.30 25.51
CA SER A 23 15.64 41.97 25.14
C SER A 23 14.76 40.77 25.47
N PRO A 24 14.78 39.81 24.53
CA PRO A 24 13.65 39.00 24.13
C PRO A 24 13.89 37.53 24.48
N ALA A 25 12.92 36.68 24.17
CA ALA A 25 13.04 35.23 24.13
C ALA A 25 13.30 34.56 25.49
N GLU A 26 12.19 34.13 26.10
CA GLU A 26 12.01 32.76 26.57
C GLU A 26 10.50 32.52 26.47
N GLN A 27 10.03 32.41 25.21
CA GLN A 27 8.90 31.53 24.96
C GLN A 27 9.44 30.14 25.29
N GLU A 28 8.76 29.45 26.20
CA GLU A 28 8.87 28.01 26.31
C GLU A 28 8.46 27.46 24.95
N ASP A 29 9.43 27.33 24.05
CA ASP A 29 9.33 26.49 22.87
C ASP A 29 9.21 25.09 23.44
N GLU A 30 7.97 24.65 23.67
CA GLU A 30 7.65 23.27 23.37
C GLU A 30 8.22 23.04 21.97
N GLU A 31 9.32 22.29 21.86
CA GLU A 31 9.66 21.54 20.65
C GLU A 31 8.47 20.61 20.39
N LYS A 32 7.38 21.20 19.87
CA LYS A 32 6.60 20.53 18.86
C LYS A 32 7.53 20.52 17.69
N ASP A 33 8.05 19.33 17.40
CA ASP A 33 8.47 18.99 16.06
C ASP A 33 7.28 19.35 15.15
N GLU A 34 7.24 20.59 14.65
CA GLU A 34 6.50 20.92 13.44
C GLU A 34 7.24 20.14 12.37
N GLU A 35 6.78 18.91 12.11
CA GLU A 35 7.11 18.20 10.90
C GLU A 35 6.84 19.19 9.75
N ASP A 36 7.89 19.52 9.02
CA ASP A 36 7.87 20.46 7.92
C ASP A 36 7.08 19.84 6.76
N ASP A 37 5.75 19.85 6.87
CA ASP A 37 4.80 19.39 5.84
C ASP A 37 4.94 20.17 4.52
N SER A 38 5.75 21.24 4.49
CA SER A 38 5.99 22.03 3.28
C SER A 38 6.78 21.24 2.24
N ASP A 39 7.74 20.41 2.65
CA ASP A 39 8.64 19.68 1.73
C ASP A 39 7.90 18.57 0.97
N ASP A 40 6.93 17.90 1.60
CA ASP A 40 6.13 16.83 0.94
C ASP A 40 5.13 17.42 -0.07
N SER A 41 4.57 18.60 0.25
CA SER A 41 3.67 19.33 -0.66
C SER A 41 4.40 19.85 -1.91
N ASP A 42 5.63 20.34 -1.75
CA ASP A 42 6.46 20.81 -2.86
C ASP A 42 6.93 19.62 -3.73
N ALA A 43 7.27 18.48 -3.12
CA ALA A 43 7.63 17.26 -3.83
C ALA A 43 6.47 16.70 -4.68
N GLU A 44 5.23 16.70 -4.18
CA GLU A 44 4.05 16.26 -4.94
C GLU A 44 3.82 17.17 -6.16
N ILE A 45 3.92 18.50 -5.99
CA ILE A 45 3.77 19.49 -7.05
C ILE A 45 4.87 19.35 -8.13
N GLU A 46 6.13 19.20 -7.73
CA GLU A 46 7.24 18.99 -8.67
C GLU A 46 7.10 17.68 -9.46
N ASN A 47 6.63 16.62 -8.81
CA ASN A 47 6.38 15.34 -9.45
C ASN A 47 5.29 15.47 -10.52
N GLU A 48 4.18 16.14 -10.24
CA GLU A 48 3.10 16.36 -11.22
C GLU A 48 3.53 17.22 -12.42
N LEU A 49 4.38 18.22 -12.18
CA LEU A 49 4.91 19.12 -13.23
C LEU A 49 5.89 18.41 -14.17
N THR A 50 6.69 17.49 -13.64
CA THR A 50 7.70 16.76 -14.40
C THR A 50 7.21 15.39 -14.91
N CYS A 51 6.00 14.98 -14.53
CA CYS A 51 5.40 13.71 -14.90
C CYS A 51 5.00 13.65 -16.38
N ARG A 52 5.70 12.79 -17.13
CA ARG A 52 5.37 12.42 -18.52
C ARG A 52 4.52 11.15 -18.62
N GLY A 53 4.29 10.48 -17.50
CA GLY A 53 3.57 9.22 -17.39
C GLY A 53 4.11 8.36 -16.25
N PRO A 54 3.59 7.13 -16.10
CA PRO A 54 3.94 6.24 -15.00
C PRO A 54 5.40 5.76 -15.07
N ASP A 55 6.17 6.00 -14.00
CA ASP A 55 7.60 5.63 -13.91
C ASP A 55 7.98 5.24 -12.47
N LEU A 56 7.99 3.93 -12.20
CA LEU A 56 8.28 3.36 -10.88
C LEU A 56 9.63 3.81 -10.31
N LYS A 57 10.66 3.97 -11.14
CA LYS A 57 12.01 4.33 -10.65
C LYS A 57 12.05 5.77 -10.16
N LYS A 58 11.28 6.65 -10.79
CA LYS A 58 11.28 8.08 -10.48
C LYS A 58 10.34 8.41 -9.32
N TYR A 59 9.18 7.76 -9.24
CA TYR A 59 8.14 8.09 -8.25
C TYR A 59 7.84 6.93 -7.29
N GLY A 60 8.86 6.12 -6.96
CA GLY A 60 8.72 4.91 -6.17
C GLY A 60 7.99 5.13 -4.83
N THR A 61 8.32 6.19 -4.10
CA THR A 61 7.68 6.55 -2.82
C THR A 61 6.18 6.79 -2.99
N PHE A 62 5.77 7.57 -4.00
CA PHE A 62 4.36 7.84 -4.29
C PHE A 62 3.59 6.55 -4.59
N TYR A 63 4.17 5.66 -5.41
CA TYR A 63 3.51 4.38 -5.71
C TYR A 63 3.45 3.46 -4.49
N ALA A 64 4.49 3.42 -3.65
CA ALA A 64 4.50 2.64 -2.42
C ALA A 64 3.43 3.14 -1.44
N MET A 65 3.32 4.47 -1.25
CA MET A 65 2.28 5.09 -0.43
C MET A 65 0.88 4.81 -0.98
N THR A 66 0.69 4.97 -2.30
CA THR A 66 -0.61 4.69 -2.92
C THR A 66 -0.97 3.21 -2.76
N GLN A 67 -0.04 2.29 -3.01
CA GLN A 67 -0.27 0.85 -2.81
C GLN A 67 -0.64 0.52 -1.36
N ALA A 68 0.02 1.14 -0.39
CA ALA A 68 -0.33 1.00 1.03
C ALA A 68 -1.74 1.51 1.32
N LEU A 69 -2.14 2.67 0.78
CA LEU A 69 -3.50 3.20 0.93
C LEU A 69 -4.56 2.28 0.32
N LEU A 70 -4.30 1.73 -0.88
CA LEU A 70 -5.21 0.76 -1.50
C LEU A 70 -5.32 -0.51 -0.66
N TYR A 71 -4.22 -1.02 -0.12
CA TYR A 71 -4.19 -2.20 0.72
C TYR A 71 -4.93 -1.98 2.06
N ILE A 72 -4.69 -0.85 2.72
CA ILE A 72 -5.41 -0.44 3.95
C ILE A 72 -6.91 -0.33 3.66
N PHE A 73 -7.29 0.27 2.54
CA PHE A 73 -8.69 0.36 2.14
C PHE A 73 -9.31 -1.03 2.00
N CYS A 74 -8.65 -1.97 1.31
CA CYS A 74 -9.14 -3.34 1.19
C CYS A 74 -9.38 -3.99 2.56
N PHE A 75 -8.42 -3.87 3.50
CA PHE A 75 -8.48 -4.55 4.81
C PHE A 75 -9.38 -3.87 5.83
N ARG A 76 -9.40 -2.54 5.83
CA ARG A 76 -9.95 -1.71 6.92
C ARG A 76 -10.97 -0.69 6.44
N TRP A 77 -11.65 -0.93 5.31
CA TRP A 77 -12.68 -0.02 4.78
C TRP A 77 -13.74 0.38 5.81
N ARG A 78 -14.11 -0.52 6.74
CA ARG A 78 -15.08 -0.24 7.81
C ARG A 78 -14.63 0.90 8.72
N ASP A 79 -13.34 0.97 9.01
CA ASP A 79 -12.75 2.01 9.85
C ASP A 79 -12.67 3.36 9.13
N LEU A 80 -12.93 3.39 7.81
CA LEU A 80 -12.94 4.60 6.97
C LEU A 80 -14.34 5.18 6.78
N ILE A 81 -15.35 4.56 7.37
CA ILE A 81 -16.73 5.05 7.38
C ILE A 81 -16.91 5.90 8.62
N ASP A 82 -17.59 7.04 8.47
CA ASP A 82 -17.90 7.89 9.60
C ASP A 82 -18.82 7.14 10.57
N SER A 83 -18.34 6.97 11.80
CA SER A 83 -18.97 6.20 12.89
C SER A 83 -20.32 6.73 13.39
N SER A 84 -20.90 7.72 12.71
CA SER A 84 -22.22 8.26 13.01
C SER A 84 -23.36 7.29 12.64
N GLU A 85 -23.07 6.26 11.84
CA GLU A 85 -23.96 5.11 11.62
C GLU A 85 -23.43 3.90 12.39
N GLU A 86 -24.12 3.52 13.47
CA GLU A 86 -23.84 2.27 14.18
C GLU A 86 -24.12 1.10 13.22
N PHE A 87 -23.07 0.45 12.71
CA PHE A 87 -23.22 -0.87 12.11
C PHE A 87 -23.62 -1.82 13.24
N ASP A 88 -24.86 -2.29 13.20
CA ASP A 88 -25.31 -3.33 14.10
C ASP A 88 -24.51 -4.60 13.79
N ASP A 89 -23.66 -5.01 14.74
CA ASP A 89 -22.82 -6.21 14.62
C ASP A 89 -23.65 -7.49 14.39
N GLU A 90 -24.98 -7.45 14.62
CA GLU A 90 -25.90 -8.56 14.36
C GLU A 90 -26.16 -8.81 12.85
N ASP A 91 -26.04 -7.81 11.97
CA ASP A 91 -26.22 -7.98 10.52
C ASP A 91 -25.02 -7.44 9.71
N PRO A 92 -24.03 -8.29 9.41
CA PRO A 92 -22.83 -7.91 8.65
C PRO A 92 -23.11 -7.43 7.22
N GLN A 93 -24.35 -7.52 6.72
CA GLN A 93 -24.81 -7.10 5.41
C GLN A 93 -25.70 -5.86 5.46
N ALA A 94 -25.97 -5.29 6.64
CA ALA A 94 -26.84 -4.12 6.79
C ALA A 94 -26.43 -2.92 5.92
N PHE A 95 -25.13 -2.79 5.65
CA PHE A 95 -24.56 -1.73 4.80
C PHE A 95 -24.97 -1.87 3.31
N ILE A 96 -25.39 -3.06 2.86
CA ILE A 96 -25.72 -3.32 1.46
C ILE A 96 -27.02 -2.60 1.09
N GLY A 97 -26.88 -1.56 0.26
CA GLY A 97 -28.01 -0.75 -0.20
C GLY A 97 -28.14 0.60 0.52
N GLN A 98 -27.39 0.80 1.60
CA GLN A 98 -27.23 2.11 2.24
C GLN A 98 -26.19 2.97 1.51
N GLU A 99 -26.27 4.28 1.70
CA GLU A 99 -25.26 5.22 1.21
C GLU A 99 -24.26 5.47 2.34
N LEU A 100 -23.07 4.89 2.22
CA LEU A 100 -22.05 4.99 3.25
C LEU A 100 -21.45 6.40 3.26
N VAL A 101 -21.42 7.00 4.45
CA VAL A 101 -20.73 8.27 4.68
C VAL A 101 -19.28 7.99 5.01
N TRP A 102 -18.37 8.43 4.13
CA TRP A 102 -16.93 8.21 4.30
C TRP A 102 -16.30 9.33 5.11
N THR A 103 -15.23 9.03 5.84
CA THR A 103 -14.41 10.06 6.50
C THR A 103 -13.98 11.14 5.52
N GLU A 104 -14.06 12.39 5.95
CA GLU A 104 -13.79 13.58 5.13
C GLU A 104 -12.40 13.50 4.48
N GLY A 105 -12.33 13.81 3.17
CA GLY A 105 -11.07 13.91 2.43
C GLY A 105 -10.53 12.59 1.88
N ILE A 106 -10.97 11.42 2.34
CA ILE A 106 -10.47 10.12 1.85
C ILE A 106 -10.79 9.95 0.37
N LYS A 107 -12.04 10.23 -0.02
CA LYS A 107 -12.50 10.08 -1.40
C LYS A 107 -11.78 11.05 -2.32
N GLU A 108 -11.62 12.30 -1.90
CA GLU A 108 -10.93 13.34 -2.65
C GLU A 108 -9.45 13.01 -2.84
N THR A 109 -8.79 12.55 -1.78
CA THR A 109 -7.36 12.19 -1.78
C THR A 109 -7.10 10.99 -2.69
N LEU A 110 -7.87 9.90 -2.55
CA LEU A 110 -7.74 8.74 -3.43
C LEU A 110 -8.11 9.07 -4.88
N SER A 111 -9.13 9.90 -5.12
CA SER A 111 -9.48 10.34 -6.47
C SER A 111 -8.35 11.15 -7.11
N ARG A 112 -7.75 12.09 -6.38
CA ARG A 112 -6.63 12.89 -6.86
C ARG A 112 -5.44 12.00 -7.22
N ALA A 113 -5.06 11.08 -6.34
CA ALA A 113 -3.95 10.16 -6.57
C ALA A 113 -4.19 9.23 -7.77
N ILE A 114 -5.36 8.57 -7.84
CA ILE A 114 -5.71 7.56 -8.86
C ILE A 114 -5.80 8.18 -10.26
N TYR A 115 -6.42 9.34 -10.40
CA TYR A 115 -6.62 10.01 -11.69
C TYR A 115 -5.49 10.99 -12.06
N SER A 116 -4.44 11.08 -11.24
CA SER A 116 -3.24 11.84 -11.56
C SER A 116 -2.52 11.31 -12.80
N LYS A 117 -1.62 12.12 -13.36
CA LYS A 117 -0.75 11.70 -14.48
C LYS A 117 0.19 10.54 -14.13
N LEU A 118 0.44 10.33 -12.83
CA LEU A 118 1.30 9.28 -12.31
C LEU A 118 0.66 7.89 -12.47
N ASN A 119 -0.68 7.82 -12.59
CA ASN A 119 -1.46 6.61 -12.84
C ASN A 119 -1.04 5.40 -12.00
N PRO A 120 -1.20 5.48 -10.66
CA PRO A 120 -0.71 4.46 -9.76
C PRO A 120 -1.36 3.08 -10.00
N LEU A 121 -2.60 3.01 -10.50
CA LEU A 121 -3.27 1.74 -10.77
C LEU A 121 -2.60 0.89 -11.87
N LYS A 122 -1.71 1.46 -12.69
CA LYS A 122 -0.92 0.70 -13.65
C LYS A 122 0.37 0.13 -13.04
N ILE A 123 0.91 0.80 -12.03
CA ILE A 123 2.20 0.46 -11.39
C ILE A 123 2.00 -0.40 -10.15
N CYS A 124 0.99 -0.15 -9.33
CA CYS A 124 0.71 -0.95 -8.14
C CYS A 124 0.43 -2.41 -8.52
N SER A 125 0.66 -3.31 -7.57
CA SER A 125 0.53 -4.75 -7.81
C SER A 125 -0.87 -5.13 -8.30
N PRO A 126 -1.00 -5.91 -9.40
CA PRO A 126 -2.30 -6.26 -9.99
C PRO A 126 -3.32 -6.88 -9.02
N PRO A 127 -2.95 -7.81 -8.10
CA PRO A 127 -3.89 -8.37 -7.12
C PRO A 127 -4.50 -7.29 -6.22
N ILE A 128 -3.70 -6.36 -5.71
CA ILE A 128 -4.18 -5.27 -4.83
C ILE A 128 -5.14 -4.36 -5.59
N VAL A 129 -4.77 -3.98 -6.82
CA VAL A 129 -5.61 -3.11 -7.67
C VAL A 129 -6.93 -3.80 -8.03
N SER A 130 -6.90 -5.10 -8.33
CA SER A 130 -8.09 -5.90 -8.62
C SER A 130 -9.03 -5.95 -7.41
N GLU A 131 -8.51 -6.29 -6.24
CA GLU A 131 -9.31 -6.34 -5.01
C GLU A 131 -9.85 -4.96 -4.65
N PHE A 132 -9.04 -3.90 -4.72
CA PHE A 132 -9.51 -2.53 -4.53
C PHE A 132 -10.66 -2.19 -5.47
N ALA A 133 -10.57 -2.53 -6.76
CA ALA A 133 -11.61 -2.22 -7.74
C ALA A 133 -12.93 -2.94 -7.44
N LYS A 134 -12.87 -4.22 -7.05
CA LYS A 134 -14.05 -5.01 -6.65
C LYS A 134 -14.71 -4.38 -5.41
N ILE A 135 -13.92 -4.13 -4.37
CA ILE A 135 -14.37 -3.60 -3.08
C ILE A 135 -14.92 -2.18 -3.22
N ALA A 136 -14.18 -1.29 -3.88
CA ALA A 136 -14.59 0.10 -4.08
C ALA A 136 -15.88 0.22 -4.90
N HIS A 137 -16.10 -0.68 -5.86
CA HIS A 137 -17.34 -0.75 -6.61
C HIS A 137 -18.50 -1.26 -5.76
N HIS A 138 -18.30 -2.36 -5.02
CA HIS A 138 -19.31 -2.96 -4.15
C HIS A 138 -19.80 -1.97 -3.08
N LEU A 139 -18.87 -1.25 -2.46
CA LEU A 139 -19.15 -0.25 -1.43
C LEU A 139 -19.62 1.11 -2.01
N ARG A 140 -19.79 1.20 -3.34
CA ARG A 140 -20.13 2.45 -4.06
C ARG A 140 -19.18 3.62 -3.76
N PHE A 141 -17.95 3.31 -3.37
CA PHE A 141 -16.92 4.30 -3.06
C PHE A 141 -16.40 4.95 -4.35
N MET A 142 -15.94 4.14 -5.31
CA MET A 142 -15.38 4.59 -6.59
C MET A 142 -15.49 3.52 -7.67
N TYR A 143 -15.74 3.92 -8.92
CA TYR A 143 -15.78 3.02 -10.08
C TYR A 143 -14.56 3.22 -10.98
N VAL A 144 -13.54 2.38 -10.81
CA VAL A 144 -12.24 2.49 -11.51
C VAL A 144 -12.08 1.60 -12.74
N TYR A 145 -13.01 0.69 -13.01
CA TYR A 145 -12.90 -0.25 -14.14
C TYR A 145 -12.66 0.41 -15.52
N PRO A 146 -13.29 1.55 -15.87
CA PRO A 146 -12.98 2.24 -17.13
C PRO A 146 -11.51 2.69 -17.21
N LEU A 147 -10.94 3.16 -16.09
CA LEU A 147 -9.54 3.54 -16.00
C LEU A 147 -8.63 2.31 -16.15
N LEU A 148 -8.95 1.20 -15.48
CA LEU A 148 -8.22 -0.07 -15.65
C LEU A 148 -8.23 -0.57 -17.10
N GLU A 149 -9.36 -0.41 -17.79
CA GLU A 149 -9.45 -0.78 -19.20
C GLU A 149 -8.59 0.12 -20.10
N THR A 150 -8.44 1.40 -19.76
CA THR A 150 -7.48 2.27 -20.46
C THR A 150 -6.03 1.90 -20.16
N ASN A 151 -5.73 1.46 -18.93
CA ASN A 151 -4.41 1.06 -18.48
C ASN A 151 -3.87 -0.18 -19.22
N LYS A 152 -4.74 -1.06 -19.72
CA LYS A 152 -4.34 -2.19 -20.57
C LYS A 152 -3.64 -1.77 -21.87
N ARG A 153 -3.92 -0.56 -22.36
CA ARG A 153 -3.31 -0.01 -23.59
C ARG A 153 -1.97 0.69 -23.34
N ILE A 154 -1.61 0.92 -22.08
CA ILE A 154 -0.39 1.62 -21.69
C ILE A 154 0.73 0.60 -21.51
N ARG A 155 1.86 0.82 -22.20
CA ARG A 155 3.09 0.03 -22.04
C ARG A 155 4.08 0.80 -21.17
N LEU A 156 4.50 0.22 -20.05
CA LEU A 156 5.37 0.88 -19.07
C LEU A 156 6.79 1.08 -19.59
N SER A 157 7.27 0.16 -20.43
CA SER A 157 8.56 0.24 -21.14
C SER A 157 8.78 1.56 -21.89
N GLN A 158 7.71 2.20 -22.38
CA GLN A 158 7.81 3.47 -23.12
C GLN A 158 8.16 4.67 -22.23
N PHE A 159 7.92 4.57 -20.92
CA PHE A 159 8.22 5.63 -19.94
C PHE A 159 9.56 5.40 -19.25
N ALA A 160 9.97 4.14 -19.05
CA ALA A 160 11.24 3.78 -18.44
C ALA A 160 12.49 4.21 -19.26
N SER A 161 12.34 4.47 -20.57
CA SER A 161 13.44 4.73 -21.50
C SER A 161 13.75 6.22 -21.73
N ALA A 162 13.30 7.14 -20.87
CA ALA A 162 13.54 8.58 -21.06
C ALA A 162 15.01 9.01 -20.87
N ASN A 163 15.87 8.16 -20.30
CA ASN A 163 17.30 8.43 -20.13
C ASN A 163 18.17 7.73 -21.21
N GLY A 164 18.03 8.18 -22.47
CA GLY A 164 19.20 8.41 -23.33
C GLY A 164 20.06 7.24 -23.82
N GLN A 165 19.61 5.98 -23.91
CA GLN A 165 20.28 4.97 -24.74
C GLN A 165 19.37 3.76 -25.05
N GLY A 166 19.02 3.57 -26.33
CA GLY A 166 18.70 2.23 -26.85
C GLY A 166 17.26 1.92 -27.26
N ALA A 167 16.56 2.79 -27.98
CA ALA A 167 15.32 2.44 -28.68
C ALA A 167 15.55 1.58 -29.95
N LEU A 168 16.33 0.49 -29.89
CA LEU A 168 16.59 -0.35 -31.07
C LEU A 168 16.80 -1.86 -30.84
N ARG A 169 16.52 -2.47 -29.69
CA ARG A 169 16.88 -3.90 -29.52
C ARG A 169 15.83 -4.88 -29.04
N ASP A 170 14.56 -4.51 -28.88
CA ASP A 170 13.57 -5.49 -28.42
C ASP A 170 12.24 -5.48 -29.19
N THR A 171 12.32 -5.42 -30.51
CA THR A 171 11.17 -5.69 -31.41
C THR A 171 11.11 -7.15 -31.83
N GLY A 172 11.49 -8.07 -30.95
CA GLY A 172 11.37 -9.49 -31.26
C GLY A 172 11.77 -10.37 -30.10
N ASN A 173 10.76 -10.87 -29.40
CA ASN A 173 10.85 -12.09 -28.60
C ASN A 173 11.41 -11.94 -27.16
N GLY A 174 10.81 -11.06 -26.37
CA GLY A 174 10.86 -11.07 -24.90
C GLY A 174 9.45 -10.85 -24.36
N SER A 175 9.03 -11.67 -23.41
CA SER A 175 7.67 -11.71 -22.85
C SER A 175 7.15 -10.32 -22.46
N ASN A 176 5.83 -10.16 -22.49
CA ASN A 176 5.04 -9.04 -21.94
C ASN A 176 5.19 -8.98 -20.40
N ASP A 177 6.42 -9.02 -19.90
CA ASP A 177 6.77 -9.11 -18.49
C ASP A 177 6.93 -7.68 -17.97
N GLU A 178 5.80 -6.97 -17.94
CA GLU A 178 5.69 -5.63 -17.35
C GLU A 178 5.86 -5.65 -15.81
N SER A 179 6.06 -6.84 -15.22
CA SER A 179 6.25 -7.07 -13.78
C SER A 179 7.39 -6.23 -13.19
N TRP A 180 8.50 -6.07 -13.92
CA TRP A 180 9.65 -5.25 -13.52
C TRP A 180 9.36 -3.74 -13.41
N HIS A 181 8.26 -3.30 -13.99
CA HIS A 181 7.78 -1.93 -13.93
C HIS A 181 6.61 -1.76 -12.96
N GLN A 182 6.18 -2.84 -12.29
CA GLN A 182 5.14 -2.84 -11.29
C GLN A 182 5.73 -3.05 -9.89
N LEU A 183 4.98 -2.63 -8.88
CA LEU A 183 5.29 -2.95 -7.50
C LEU A 183 4.97 -4.41 -7.22
N ASP A 184 5.84 -5.03 -6.43
CA ASP A 184 5.60 -6.34 -5.89
C ASP A 184 4.56 -6.27 -4.74
N ALA A 185 3.86 -7.37 -4.52
CA ALA A 185 2.93 -7.56 -3.41
C ALA A 185 3.59 -8.34 -2.26
N TYR A 186 4.80 -7.93 -1.87
CA TYR A 186 5.46 -8.51 -0.71
C TYR A 186 4.98 -7.80 0.57
N PHE A 187 4.18 -8.50 1.38
CA PHE A 187 3.65 -7.96 2.62
C PHE A 187 4.37 -8.56 3.84
N PRO A 188 4.95 -7.71 4.72
CA PRO A 188 5.63 -8.19 5.92
C PRO A 188 4.74 -8.96 6.90
N PHE A 189 3.42 -8.77 6.80
CA PHE A 189 2.42 -9.33 7.71
C PHE A 189 1.47 -10.31 6.99
N ASP A 190 1.94 -10.99 5.95
CA ASP A 190 1.23 -12.14 5.41
C ASP A 190 1.12 -13.27 6.44
N PRO A 191 0.15 -14.21 6.28
CA PRO A 191 -0.12 -15.24 7.27
C PRO A 191 1.13 -16.01 7.67
N TYR A 192 1.40 -16.04 8.97
CA TYR A 192 2.61 -16.65 9.50
C TYR A 192 2.54 -18.19 9.43
N GLN A 193 3.41 -18.78 8.61
CA GLN A 193 3.33 -20.20 8.21
C GLN A 193 4.00 -21.18 9.20
N LEU A 194 4.84 -20.71 10.13
CA LEU A 194 5.63 -21.62 10.97
C LEU A 194 4.77 -22.21 12.11
N PRO A 195 4.48 -23.53 12.11
CA PRO A 195 3.45 -24.11 12.97
C PRO A 195 3.78 -24.03 14.47
N VAL A 196 5.06 -24.07 14.83
CA VAL A 196 5.50 -24.04 16.23
C VAL A 196 5.42 -22.63 16.82
N SER A 197 5.74 -21.61 16.04
CA SER A 197 5.78 -20.22 16.48
C SER A 197 4.50 -19.43 16.16
N LYS A 198 3.62 -19.94 15.29
CA LYS A 198 2.36 -19.28 14.90
C LYS A 198 1.46 -18.95 16.09
N LYS A 199 1.35 -19.87 17.05
CA LYS A 199 0.54 -19.70 18.27
C LYS A 199 0.84 -18.45 19.11
N TRP A 200 2.01 -17.83 18.92
CA TRP A 200 2.39 -16.61 19.67
C TRP A 200 1.89 -15.32 19.02
N ILE A 201 1.47 -15.38 17.76
CA ILE A 201 1.03 -14.22 16.97
C ILE A 201 -0.45 -14.38 16.57
N GLU A 202 -0.99 -15.61 16.62
CA GLU A 202 -2.34 -15.94 16.16
C GLU A 202 -3.45 -15.08 16.77
N ASP A 203 -3.35 -14.75 18.06
CA ASP A 203 -4.34 -13.92 18.77
C ASP A 203 -4.33 -12.45 18.32
N ASP A 204 -3.16 -11.93 17.91
CA ASP A 204 -2.98 -10.54 17.46
C ASP A 204 -3.12 -10.40 15.92
N TYR A 205 -3.17 -11.53 15.20
CA TYR A 205 -3.18 -11.54 13.74
C TYR A 205 -4.59 -11.31 13.19
N VAL A 206 -4.77 -10.19 12.49
CA VAL A 206 -6.03 -9.89 11.78
C VAL A 206 -6.06 -10.66 10.47
N GLN A 207 -6.80 -11.76 10.43
CA GLN A 207 -7.02 -12.52 9.20
C GLN A 207 -7.87 -11.73 8.22
N TRP A 208 -7.49 -11.78 6.94
CA TRP A 208 -8.34 -11.29 5.86
C TRP A 208 -9.68 -12.02 5.89
N LYS A 209 -10.78 -11.26 5.88
CA LYS A 209 -12.14 -11.76 5.75
C LYS A 209 -12.72 -11.18 4.47
N GLY A 210 -13.34 -12.03 3.65
CA GLY A 210 -14.05 -11.58 2.45
C GLY A 210 -15.11 -10.53 2.79
N ILE A 211 -15.48 -9.71 1.80
CA ILE A 211 -16.52 -8.70 2.01
C ILE A 211 -17.90 -9.34 1.92
N PRO A 212 -18.76 -9.14 2.92
CA PRO A 212 -20.14 -9.64 2.88
C PRO A 212 -20.85 -9.19 1.60
N GLY A 213 -21.43 -10.16 0.87
CA GLY A 213 -22.17 -9.92 -0.36
C GLY A 213 -21.33 -9.70 -1.63
N LEU A 214 -19.99 -9.78 -1.56
CA LEU A 214 -19.11 -9.65 -2.74
C LEU A 214 -18.63 -11.01 -3.28
N ASN A 215 -18.39 -11.99 -2.42
CA ASN A 215 -17.76 -13.27 -2.77
C ASN A 215 -18.72 -14.48 -2.75
N GLN A 216 -20.05 -14.27 -2.78
CA GLN A 216 -21.01 -15.39 -2.65
C GLN A 216 -21.04 -16.35 -3.85
N ASP A 217 -20.37 -16.01 -4.96
CA ASP A 217 -20.38 -16.80 -6.19
C ASP A 217 -19.00 -17.40 -6.57
N GLU A 218 -17.92 -17.17 -5.79
CA GLU A 218 -16.55 -17.60 -6.15
C GLU A 218 -16.00 -18.75 -5.26
N ASP A 219 -16.73 -19.20 -4.24
CA ASP A 219 -16.27 -20.26 -3.31
C ASP A 219 -16.66 -21.71 -3.73
N GLU A 220 -17.12 -21.95 -4.98
CA GLU A 220 -17.55 -23.28 -5.45
C GLU A 220 -16.49 -24.10 -6.23
N ASP A 221 -15.28 -23.59 -6.49
CA ASP A 221 -14.33 -24.26 -7.41
C ASP A 221 -12.95 -24.62 -6.83
N ASP A 222 -12.83 -24.76 -5.50
CA ASP A 222 -11.64 -25.35 -4.85
C ASP A 222 -12.01 -26.62 -4.06
N SER A 223 -12.65 -27.57 -4.74
CA SER A 223 -12.68 -28.97 -4.29
C SER A 223 -11.75 -29.81 -5.15
N SER A 224 -10.65 -30.22 -4.54
CA SER A 224 -9.69 -31.18 -5.06
C SER A 224 -10.34 -32.39 -5.72
N ALA A 225 -9.95 -32.69 -6.95
CA ALA A 225 -10.03 -34.02 -7.55
C ALA A 225 -8.72 -34.30 -8.30
N GLU A 226 -7.63 -34.41 -7.52
CA GLU A 226 -6.48 -35.23 -7.90
C GLU A 226 -6.90 -36.68 -7.63
N GLU A 227 -7.36 -37.38 -8.66
CA GLU A 227 -7.36 -38.84 -8.83
C GLU A 227 -8.15 -39.16 -10.11
N ASP A 228 -7.45 -39.35 -11.22
CA ASP A 228 -7.85 -40.44 -12.12
C ASP A 228 -6.61 -41.13 -12.69
N ASP A 229 -6.73 -42.44 -12.62
CA ASP A 229 -5.77 -43.51 -12.80
C ASP A 229 -5.78 -43.89 -14.29
N ASP A 230 -4.65 -43.79 -14.98
CA ASP A 230 -4.51 -44.36 -16.32
C ASP A 230 -3.36 -45.39 -16.28
N GLU A 231 -3.78 -46.64 -16.05
CA GLU A 231 -3.05 -47.87 -16.35
C GLU A 231 -2.63 -47.88 -17.83
N ASP A 232 -1.33 -47.92 -18.12
CA ASP A 232 -0.81 -48.43 -19.39
C ASP A 232 0.27 -49.48 -19.12
N GLU A 233 -0.13 -50.74 -19.24
CA GLU A 233 0.77 -51.89 -19.27
C GLU A 233 1.57 -51.92 -20.58
N GLY A 234 2.90 -51.99 -20.50
CA GLY A 234 3.74 -52.06 -21.70
C GLY A 234 5.20 -52.48 -21.47
N GLU A 235 5.38 -53.73 -21.04
CA GLU A 235 6.59 -54.60 -21.15
C GLU A 235 7.89 -54.23 -20.39
N PRO A 236 8.39 -55.11 -19.50
CA PRO A 236 9.75 -55.01 -18.99
C PRO A 236 10.75 -55.55 -20.02
N ALA A 237 11.63 -54.68 -20.51
CA ALA A 237 12.82 -55.08 -21.24
C ALA A 237 13.78 -55.84 -20.31
N GLU A 238 14.20 -56.99 -20.80
CA GLU A 238 15.06 -57.98 -20.17
C GLU A 238 16.48 -57.39 -19.98
N ASP A 239 16.90 -57.18 -18.72
CA ASP A 239 18.29 -56.89 -18.36
C ASP A 239 18.78 -57.96 -17.38
N ASP A 240 19.22 -59.10 -17.93
CA ASP A 240 19.94 -60.12 -17.17
C ASP A 240 21.44 -59.77 -17.16
N THR A 241 21.84 -58.99 -16.14
CA THR A 241 23.25 -58.85 -15.75
C THR A 241 23.59 -59.74 -14.55
N ALA A 242 24.33 -60.81 -14.85
CA ALA A 242 25.35 -61.52 -14.07
C ALA A 242 25.16 -61.75 -12.56
N THR A 243 25.15 -63.03 -12.14
CA THR A 243 26.22 -63.71 -11.35
C THR A 243 25.65 -64.97 -10.71
N ASP A 244 26.27 -66.13 -10.91
CA ASP A 244 26.43 -67.07 -9.79
C ASP A 244 27.66 -67.96 -9.99
N ASP A 245 28.29 -68.22 -8.86
CA ASP A 245 29.57 -68.86 -8.61
C ASP A 245 29.34 -70.30 -8.09
N GLU A 246 30.38 -71.12 -8.23
CA GLU A 246 30.63 -72.42 -7.57
C GLU A 246 29.81 -73.69 -7.93
N GLY A 247 30.56 -74.73 -8.35
CA GLY A 247 30.59 -75.99 -7.59
C GLY A 247 30.11 -77.30 -8.24
N GLU A 248 31.03 -78.27 -8.34
CA GLU A 248 30.83 -79.76 -8.45
C GLU A 248 30.29 -80.29 -9.80
N ASP A 249 30.90 -81.22 -10.54
CA ASP A 249 31.75 -82.40 -10.26
C ASP A 249 32.71 -82.67 -11.45
#